data_AF-A0A6G0ZBG8-F1
#
_entry.id   AF-A0A6G0ZBG8-F1
#
_cell.length_a   1.000
_cell.length_b   1.000
_cell.length_c   1.000
_cell.angle_alpha   90.00
_cell.angle_beta   90.00
_cell.angle_gamma   90.00
#
_symmetry.space_group_name_H-M   'P 1'
#
loop_
_entity.id
_entity.type
_entity.pdbx_description
1 polymer ?
#
loop_
_entity_poly.entity_id
_entity_poly.type
_entity_poly.pdbx_seq_one_letter_code
_entity_poly.pdbx_strand_id
1 'polypeptide(L)'
;MNKAKKKYGYLCDVRDGSSISEVLVVMLERSPGSGLGLSLSGHKDRTKMAVMVCGLNPNGPAAKSGCLRVGDEILENVPREI
;
A
#
# COMPACT_ATOMS: atom_id res chain seq x y z
N MET A 1 -11.12 7.58 25.32
CA MET A 1 -11.34 7.38 23.87
C MET A 1 -10.88 5.97 23.53
N ASN A 2 -11.77 5.11 23.03
CA ASN A 2 -11.44 3.71 22.75
C ASN A 2 -10.48 3.63 21.56
N LYS A 3 -9.21 3.24 21.79
CA LYS A 3 -8.28 2.92 20.72
C LYS A 3 -8.69 1.58 20.09
N ALA A 4 -9.29 1.60 18.91
CA ALA A 4 -9.48 0.39 18.13
C ALA A 4 -8.12 -0.08 17.59
N LYS A 5 -7.61 -1.22 18.07
CA LYS A 5 -6.44 -1.86 17.48
C LYS A 5 -6.85 -2.45 16.13
N LYS A 6 -6.38 -1.87 15.02
CA LYS A 6 -6.57 -2.46 13.69
C LYS A 6 -5.71 -3.72 13.58
N LYS A 7 -6.33 -4.84 13.21
CA LYS A 7 -5.65 -6.10 12.95
C LYS A 7 -5.59 -6.31 11.45
N TYR A 8 -4.38 -6.38 10.89
CA TYR A 8 -4.13 -6.77 9.51
C TYR A 8 -3.93 -8.28 9.44
N GLY A 9 -4.29 -8.90 8.33
CA GLY A 9 -4.23 -10.36 8.13
C GLY A 9 -3.95 -10.72 6.67
N TYR A 10 -4.00 -12.00 6.34
CA TYR A 10 -3.87 -12.45 4.95
C TYR A 10 -5.13 -12.12 4.15
N LEU A 11 -4.95 -11.64 2.92
CA LEU A 11 -6.01 -11.57 1.92
C LEU A 11 -6.01 -12.89 1.13
N CYS A 12 -7.15 -13.56 1.04
CA CYS A 12 -7.36 -14.59 0.04
C CYS A 12 -8.05 -13.97 -1.17
N ASP A 13 -7.46 -14.06 -2.37
CA ASP A 13 -8.20 -13.70 -3.57
C ASP A 13 -9.27 -14.77 -3.82
N VAL A 14 -10.53 -14.38 -3.63
CA VAL A 14 -11.70 -15.27 -3.76
C VAL A 14 -11.95 -15.68 -5.22
N ARG A 15 -11.19 -15.13 -6.18
CA ARG A 15 -11.35 -15.41 -7.61
C ARG A 15 -10.73 -16.74 -8.06
N ASP A 16 -9.66 -17.19 -7.42
CA ASP A 16 -8.96 -18.43 -7.80
C ASP A 16 -8.65 -19.38 -6.63
N GLY A 17 -8.86 -18.94 -5.37
CA GLY A 17 -8.70 -19.78 -4.18
C GLY A 17 -7.29 -20.33 -3.94
N SER A 18 -6.30 -19.90 -4.73
CA SER A 18 -4.93 -20.45 -4.71
C SER A 18 -3.87 -19.45 -4.28
N SER A 19 -4.16 -18.15 -4.30
CA SER A 19 -3.18 -17.12 -3.95
C SER A 19 -3.50 -16.48 -2.59
N ILE A 20 -2.66 -16.79 -1.59
CA ILE A 20 -2.64 -16.08 -0.30
C ILE A 20 -1.74 -14.86 -0.49
N SER A 21 -2.29 -13.65 -0.36
CA SER A 21 -1.54 -12.41 -0.32
C SER A 21 -1.42 -11.88 1.12
N GLU A 22 -0.26 -11.33 1.44
CA GLU A 22 0.01 -10.76 2.77
C GLU A 22 -0.35 -9.28 2.79
N VAL A 23 -1.02 -8.82 3.85
CA VAL A 23 -1.25 -7.38 4.09
C VAL A 23 -0.12 -6.84 4.94
N LEU A 24 0.60 -5.85 4.39
CA LEU A 24 1.71 -5.19 5.04
C LEU A 24 1.33 -3.76 5.44
N VAL A 25 1.78 -3.34 6.63
CA VAL A 25 1.77 -1.93 7.03
C VAL A 25 3.18 -1.39 6.86
N VAL A 26 3.35 -0.47 5.91
CA VAL A 26 4.66 0.13 5.62
C VAL A 26 4.66 1.58 6.12
N MET A 27 5.52 1.86 7.10
CA MET A 27 5.79 3.23 7.54
C MET A 27 6.89 3.84 6.67
N LEU A 28 6.57 4.97 6.04
CA LEU A 28 7.51 5.72 5.21
C LEU A 28 7.65 7.13 5.75
N GLU A 29 8.88 7.63 5.77
CA GLU A 29 9.16 9.03 6.07
C GLU A 29 9.17 9.85 4.77
N ARG A 30 8.49 10.99 4.76
CA ARG A 30 8.44 11.87 3.60
C ARG A 30 9.79 12.57 3.43
N SER A 31 10.36 12.49 2.24
CA SER A 31 11.52 13.31 1.88
C SER A 31 11.10 14.77 1.68
N PRO A 32 11.87 15.74 2.22
CA PRO A 32 11.62 17.16 2.00
C PRO A 32 11.58 17.48 0.50
N GLY A 33 10.53 18.15 0.04
CA GLY A 33 10.37 18.58 -1.35
C GLY A 33 9.99 17.48 -2.38
N SER A 34 10.08 16.19 -2.05
CA SER A 34 9.80 15.10 -3.02
C SER A 34 8.75 14.07 -2.57
N GLY A 35 8.27 14.14 -1.33
CA GLY A 35 7.20 13.24 -0.84
C GLY A 35 7.69 11.80 -0.60
N LEU A 36 6.83 10.82 -0.85
CA LEU A 36 7.11 9.41 -0.55
C LEU A 36 7.76 8.64 -1.72
N GLY A 37 7.70 9.17 -2.94
CA GLY A 37 8.28 8.53 -4.12
C GLY A 37 7.48 7.35 -4.68
N LEU A 38 6.15 7.33 -4.51
CA LEU A 38 5.23 6.38 -5.14
C LEU A 38 4.31 7.08 -6.14
N SER A 39 4.00 6.37 -7.22
CA SER A 39 2.96 6.73 -8.20
C SER A 39 1.80 5.75 -8.09
N LEU A 40 0.58 6.27 -8.11
CA LEU A 40 -0.64 5.50 -7.94
C LEU A 40 -1.45 5.48 -9.23
N SER A 41 -2.12 4.36 -9.48
CA SER A 41 -3.08 4.19 -10.56
C SER A 41 -4.38 3.61 -10.03
N GLY A 42 -5.50 4.05 -10.59
CA GLY A 42 -6.80 3.42 -10.34
C GLY A 42 -6.94 2.12 -11.14
N HIS A 43 -7.83 1.25 -10.68
CA HIS A 43 -8.16 0.02 -11.39
C HIS A 43 -8.81 0.30 -12.77
N LYS A 44 -8.49 -0.52 -13.79
CA LYS A 44 -9.04 -0.39 -15.16
C LYS A 44 -10.56 -0.49 -15.17
N ASP A 45 -11.08 -1.47 -14.44
CA ASP A 45 -12.50 -1.58 -14.12
C ASP A 45 -12.88 -0.56 -13.04
N ARG A 46 -13.69 0.43 -13.43
CA ARG A 46 -14.11 1.55 -12.57
C ARG A 46 -15.13 1.16 -11.51
N THR A 47 -15.69 -0.04 -11.58
CA THR A 47 -16.57 -0.57 -10.53
C THR A 47 -15.78 -1.05 -9.31
N LYS A 48 -14.48 -1.30 -9.49
CA LYS A 48 -13.57 -1.68 -8.41
C LYS A 48 -12.86 -0.47 -7.82
N MET A 49 -13.05 -0.28 -6.53
CA MET A 49 -12.36 0.75 -5.75
C MET A 49 -10.99 0.26 -5.31
N ALA A 50 -10.09 0.07 -6.27
CA ALA A 50 -8.72 -0.40 -6.03
C ALA A 50 -7.71 0.62 -6.56
N VAL A 51 -6.67 0.85 -5.77
CA VAL A 51 -5.55 1.75 -6.08
C VAL A 51 -4.27 0.94 -6.04
N MET A 52 -3.49 0.96 -7.11
CA MET A 52 -2.27 0.18 -7.23
C MET A 52 -1.04 1.08 -7.37
N VAL A 53 0.10 0.61 -6.87
CA VAL A 53 1.40 1.19 -7.15
C VAL A 53 1.76 0.94 -8.61
N CYS A 54 1.86 2.01 -9.41
CA CYS A 54 2.26 1.92 -10.82
C CYS A 54 3.70 2.38 -11.08
N GLY A 55 4.36 2.95 -10.07
CA GLY A 55 5.73 3.41 -10.19
C GLY A 55 6.34 3.72 -8.83
N LEU A 56 7.66 3.52 -8.76
CA LEU A 56 8.48 3.85 -7.60
C LEU A 56 9.66 4.69 -8.07
N ASN A 57 9.90 5.83 -7.42
CA ASN A 57 11.13 6.58 -7.64
C ASN A 57 12.29 5.80 -6.98
N PRO A 58 13.31 5.35 -7.72
CA PRO A 58 14.41 4.57 -7.16
C PRO A 58 15.16 5.27 -6.01
N ASN A 59 15.14 6.61 -6.02
CA ASN A 59 15.78 7.43 -4.98
C ASN A 59 14.83 7.80 -3.84
N GLY A 60 13.54 7.48 -3.95
CA GLY A 60 12.49 7.85 -3.01
C GLY A 60 12.35 6.87 -1.82
N PRO A 61 11.71 7.31 -0.71
CA PRO A 61 11.48 6.49 0.48
C PRO A 61 10.78 5.16 0.20
N ALA A 62 9.76 5.14 -0.66
CA ALA A 62 9.00 3.94 -0.97
C ALA A 62 9.88 2.83 -1.58
N ALA A 63 10.70 3.16 -2.57
CA ALA A 63 11.62 2.20 -3.19
C ALA A 63 12.70 1.74 -2.20
N LYS A 64 13.27 2.68 -1.43
CA LYS A 64 14.32 2.40 -0.44
C LYS A 64 13.85 1.52 0.72
N SER A 65 12.54 1.49 1.01
CA SER A 65 12.00 0.59 2.02
C SER A 65 12.15 -0.89 1.64
N GLY A 66 12.18 -1.20 0.34
CA GLY A 66 12.22 -2.57 -0.18
C GLY A 66 10.93 -3.39 0.05
N CYS A 67 9.96 -2.85 0.79
CA CYS A 67 8.70 -3.52 1.14
C CYS A 67 7.61 -3.34 0.08
N LEU A 68 7.73 -2.33 -0.79
CA LEU A 68 6.74 -1.99 -1.82
C LEU A 68 7.24 -2.34 -3.21
N ARG A 69 6.33 -2.79 -4.07
CA ARG A 69 6.57 -3.16 -5.47
C ARG A 69 5.49 -2.57 -6.37
N VAL A 70 5.82 -2.43 -7.66
CA VAL A 70 4.82 -2.12 -8.68
C VAL A 70 3.84 -3.29 -8.76
N GLY A 71 2.55 -2.98 -8.74
CA GLY A 71 1.46 -3.97 -8.69
C GLY A 71 0.84 -4.16 -7.31
N ASP A 72 1.48 -3.69 -6.23
CA ASP A 72 0.90 -3.76 -4.88
C ASP A 72 -0.36 -2.87 -4.79
N GLU A 73 -1.39 -3.38 -4.10
CA GLU A 73 -2.62 -2.65 -3.85
C GLU A 73 -2.55 -1.87 -2.54
N ILE A 74 -2.95 -0.60 -2.58
CA ILE A 74 -3.06 0.27 -1.41
C ILE A 74 -4.47 0.13 -0.83
N LEU A 75 -4.54 -0.49 0.35
CA LEU A 75 -5.80 -0.70 1.06
C LEU A 75 -6.22 0.52 1.86
N GLU A 76 -5.30 1.12 2.61
CA GLU A 76 -5.58 2.33 3.40
C GLU A 76 -4.33 3.15 3.73
N ASN A 77 -4.53 4.44 3.97
CA ASN A 77 -3.54 5.31 4.57
C ASN A 77 -3.77 5.37 6.10
N VAL A 78 -2.78 4.92 6.87
CA VAL A 78 -2.87 4.83 8.33
C VAL A 78 -2.19 6.04 8.95
N PRO A 79 -2.89 6.87 9.74
CA PRO A 79 -2.26 8.00 10.43
C PRO A 79 -1.25 7.48 11.45
N ARG A 80 -0.13 8.21 11.61
CA ARG A 80 0.82 7.96 12.69
C ARG A 80 0.12 8.30 14.02
N GLU A 81 -0.09 7.30 14.87
CA GLU A 81 -0.49 7.57 16.26
C GLU A 81 0.68 8.28 16.96
N ILE A 82 0.43 9.49 17.47
CA ILE A 82 1.35 10.28 18.30
C ILE A 82 1.11 9.93 19.77
#